data_AF-A0A840UFW2-F1
#
_entry.id   AF-A0A840UFW2-F1
#
_cell.length_a   1.000
_cell.length_b   1.000
_cell.length_c   1.000
_cell.angle_alpha   90.00
_cell.angle_beta   90.00
_cell.angle_gamma   90.00
#
_symmetry.space_group_name_H-M   'P 1'
#
loop_
_entity.id
_entity.type
_entity.pdbx_description
1 polymer ?
#
loop_
_entity_poly.entity_id
_entity_poly.type
_entity_poly.pdbx_seq_one_letter_code
_entity_poly.pdbx_strand_id
1 'polypeptide(L)'
;MMVVRVLCLLLAMSAASVAQAADEDWMPVADQVIEQLEAALASYQAGDAKTARREVIQAYFGPFEGEKMEAAIRSHLGIEPAFLLERQFGDIRKDIKSGAPENEVATAVDELKQALVDHAKQLNEAGVPRSVYEVNQ
;
A
#
# COMPACT_ATOMS: atom_id res chain seq x y z
N MET A 1 -15.12 20.16 55.20
CA MET A 1 -15.60 18.92 54.57
C MET A 1 -15.92 19.24 53.12
N MET A 2 -15.42 18.40 52.18
CA MET A 2 -15.80 18.22 50.77
C MET A 2 -16.61 19.37 50.16
N VAL A 3 -16.14 20.14 49.17
CA VAL A 3 -16.10 19.72 47.76
C VAL A 3 -15.14 20.65 46.99
N VAL A 4 -13.84 20.34 46.93
CA VAL A 4 -12.94 20.91 45.91
C VAL A 4 -12.04 19.77 45.44
N ARG A 5 -12.61 18.88 44.64
CA ARG A 5 -11.88 17.81 43.94
C ARG A 5 -12.47 17.60 42.57
N VAL A 6 -12.42 18.62 41.71
CA VAL A 6 -12.58 18.43 40.26
C VAL A 6 -11.69 19.43 39.55
N LEU A 7 -10.38 19.32 39.76
CA LEU A 7 -9.37 19.97 38.93
C LEU A 7 -8.31 18.90 38.63
N CYS A 8 -7.96 18.77 37.34
CA CYS A 8 -6.90 17.92 36.78
C CYS A 8 -7.23 16.48 36.32
N LEU A 9 -8.36 16.22 35.65
CA LEU A 9 -8.52 14.93 34.93
C LEU A 9 -9.41 14.97 33.68
N LEU A 10 -9.31 16.04 32.88
CA LEU A 10 -10.03 16.15 31.61
C LEU A 10 -9.15 16.61 30.44
N LEU A 11 -7.84 16.32 30.47
CA LEU A 11 -6.94 16.69 29.37
C LEU A 11 -5.92 15.59 29.02
N ALA A 12 -6.31 14.31 29.13
CA ALA A 12 -5.43 13.19 28.80
C ALA A 12 -6.13 12.01 28.08
N MET A 13 -7.31 12.23 27.47
CA MET A 13 -8.03 11.16 26.74
C MET A 13 -8.12 11.39 25.21
N SER A 14 -7.44 12.40 24.66
CA SER A 14 -7.57 12.74 23.24
C SER A 14 -6.45 12.16 22.35
N ALA A 15 -5.34 11.70 22.92
CA ALA A 15 -4.18 11.25 22.14
C ALA A 15 -4.25 9.77 21.72
N ALA A 16 -4.96 8.93 22.48
CA ALA A 16 -5.09 7.51 22.17
C ALA A 16 -5.93 7.24 20.90
N SER A 17 -6.88 8.12 20.58
CA SER A 17 -7.76 7.99 19.42
C SER A 17 -7.05 8.21 18.09
N VAL A 18 -6.00 9.04 18.05
CA VAL A 18 -5.25 9.36 16.83
C VAL A 18 -4.26 8.24 16.48
N ALA A 19 -3.61 7.66 17.50
CA ALA A 19 -2.71 6.53 17.31
C ALA A 19 -3.45 5.27 16.82
N GLN A 20 -4.66 5.02 17.35
CA GLN A 20 -5.49 3.91 16.88
C GLN A 20 -5.98 4.12 15.43
N ALA A 21 -6.26 5.36 15.01
CA ALA A 21 -6.69 5.64 13.65
C ALA A 21 -5.56 5.46 12.61
N ALA A 22 -4.31 5.76 12.97
CA ALA A 22 -3.15 5.58 12.10
C ALA A 22 -2.87 4.10 11.82
N ASP A 23 -3.19 3.22 12.76
CA ASP A 23 -3.03 1.77 12.57
C ASP A 23 -4.06 1.19 11.60
N GLU A 24 -5.17 1.88 11.33
CA GLU A 24 -6.24 1.41 10.44
C GLU A 24 -6.17 1.99 9.01
N ASP A 25 -5.20 2.87 8.71
CA ASP A 25 -5.07 3.52 7.41
C ASP A 25 -4.27 2.67 6.41
N TRP A 26 -4.84 2.39 5.24
CA TRP A 26 -4.20 1.64 4.15
C TRP A 26 -3.26 2.48 3.27
N MET A 27 -3.29 3.81 3.35
CA MET A 27 -2.45 4.67 2.50
C MET A 27 -0.94 4.45 2.73
N PRO A 28 -0.43 4.32 3.97
CA PRO A 28 0.99 4.05 4.19
C PRO A 28 1.49 2.75 3.52
N VAL A 29 0.64 1.72 3.44
CA VAL A 29 0.99 0.48 2.73
C VAL A 29 1.06 0.73 1.22
N ALA A 30 0.08 1.45 0.65
CA ALA A 30 0.13 1.84 -0.76
C ALA A 30 1.40 2.65 -1.08
N ASP A 31 1.77 3.61 -0.23
CA ASP A 31 2.97 4.43 -0.40
C ASP A 31 4.26 3.59 -0.41
N GLN A 32 4.37 2.57 0.46
CA GLN A 32 5.52 1.65 0.46
C GLN A 32 5.62 0.83 -0.83
N VAL A 33 4.49 0.36 -1.37
CA VAL A 33 4.46 -0.32 -2.67
C VAL A 33 4.89 0.62 -3.78
N ILE A 34 4.40 1.86 -3.76
CA ILE A 34 4.69 2.91 -4.74
C ILE A 34 6.19 3.25 -4.73
N GLU A 35 6.80 3.46 -3.56
CA GLU A 35 8.24 3.72 -3.42
C GLU A 35 9.07 2.61 -4.09
N GLN A 36 8.68 1.35 -3.88
CA GLN A 36 9.38 0.21 -4.46
C GLN A 36 9.18 0.11 -6.00
N LEU A 37 8.03 0.52 -6.52
CA LEU A 37 7.77 0.64 -7.97
C LEU A 37 8.55 1.79 -8.60
N GLU A 38 8.71 2.91 -7.91
CA GLU A 38 9.52 4.04 -8.36
C GLU A 38 11.01 3.67 -8.41
N ALA A 39 11.50 2.91 -7.43
CA ALA A 39 12.83 2.32 -7.49
C ALA A 39 13.00 1.40 -8.71
N ALA A 40 12.00 0.56 -9.00
CA ALA A 40 12.00 -0.30 -10.18
C ALA A 40 12.10 0.50 -11.49
N LEU A 41 11.32 1.58 -11.61
CA LEU A 41 11.35 2.45 -12.78
C LEU A 41 12.71 3.15 -12.93
N ALA A 42 13.28 3.65 -11.83
CA ALA A 42 14.60 4.28 -11.82
C ALA A 42 15.70 3.31 -12.26
N SER A 43 15.69 2.07 -11.76
CA SER A 43 16.62 1.01 -12.19
C SER A 43 16.46 0.69 -13.67
N TYR A 44 15.22 0.70 -14.18
CA TYR A 44 14.97 0.45 -15.61
C TYR A 44 15.53 1.57 -16.50
N GLN A 45 15.27 2.82 -16.14
CA GLN A 45 15.80 4.02 -16.82
C GLN A 45 17.33 4.09 -16.78
N ALA A 46 17.96 3.52 -15.74
CA ALA A 46 19.42 3.37 -15.67
C ALA A 46 19.97 2.22 -16.54
N GLY A 47 19.10 1.49 -17.26
CA GLY A 47 19.47 0.34 -18.08
C GLY A 47 19.63 -0.98 -17.30
N ASP A 48 19.35 -1.01 -16.00
CA ASP A 48 19.41 -2.23 -15.18
C ASP A 48 18.05 -2.93 -15.10
N ALA A 49 17.65 -3.52 -16.23
CA ALA A 49 16.41 -4.30 -16.33
C ALA A 49 16.37 -5.52 -15.38
N LYS A 50 17.52 -6.04 -14.92
CA LYS A 50 17.56 -7.17 -13.99
C LYS A 50 17.14 -6.71 -12.59
N THR A 51 17.72 -5.61 -12.12
CA THR A 51 17.37 -5.02 -10.82
C THR A 51 15.93 -4.52 -10.82
N ALA A 52 15.52 -3.80 -11.86
CA ALA A 52 14.15 -3.32 -12.00
C ALA A 52 13.10 -4.42 -11.84
N ARG A 53 13.28 -5.59 -12.49
CA ARG A 53 12.33 -6.72 -12.32
C ARG A 53 12.32 -7.29 -10.91
N ARG A 54 13.47 -7.31 -10.23
CA ARG A 54 13.54 -7.77 -8.83
C ARG A 54 12.79 -6.80 -7.92
N GLU A 55 12.89 -5.51 -8.18
CA GLU A 55 12.19 -4.47 -7.42
C GLU A 55 10.66 -4.54 -7.63
N VAL A 56 10.18 -4.82 -8.85
CA VAL A 56 8.74 -5.10 -9.07
C VAL A 56 8.27 -6.33 -8.29
N ILE A 57 9.07 -7.39 -8.23
CA ILE A 57 8.80 -8.58 -7.41
C ILE A 57 8.75 -8.21 -5.92
N GLN A 58 9.68 -7.37 -5.45
CA GLN A 58 9.72 -6.90 -4.07
C GLN A 58 8.53 -6.01 -3.73
N ALA A 59 8.05 -5.17 -4.65
CA ALA A 59 6.84 -4.36 -4.44
C ALA A 59 5.60 -5.27 -4.21
N TYR A 60 5.49 -6.36 -5.00
CA TYR A 60 4.40 -7.33 -4.87
C TYR A 60 4.50 -8.18 -3.59
N PHE A 61 5.58 -8.93 -3.42
CA PHE A 61 5.71 -9.88 -2.30
C PHE A 61 6.09 -9.20 -0.97
N GLY A 62 6.64 -7.98 -1.02
CA GLY A 62 7.00 -7.18 0.14
C GLY A 62 5.78 -6.46 0.70
N PRO A 63 5.62 -5.14 0.49
CA PRO A 63 4.53 -4.41 1.12
C PRO A 63 3.13 -4.84 0.65
N PHE A 64 2.92 -5.15 -0.64
CA PHE A 64 1.56 -5.44 -1.14
C PHE A 64 0.96 -6.73 -0.56
N GLU A 65 1.69 -7.85 -0.58
CA GLU A 65 1.27 -9.13 0.00
C GLU A 65 1.62 -9.25 1.51
N GLY A 66 2.80 -8.76 1.89
CA GLY A 66 3.33 -8.85 3.26
C GLY A 66 2.50 -8.07 4.26
N GLU A 67 2.13 -6.83 3.92
CA GLU A 67 1.22 -5.99 4.73
C GLU A 67 -0.26 -6.24 4.42
N LYS A 68 -0.57 -7.33 3.70
CA LYS A 68 -1.92 -7.86 3.47
C LYS A 68 -2.89 -6.95 2.71
N MET A 69 -2.40 -5.94 2.00
CA MET A 69 -3.24 -5.09 1.16
C MET A 69 -3.97 -5.92 0.09
N GLU A 70 -3.30 -6.88 -0.56
CA GLU A 70 -3.95 -7.78 -1.53
C GLU A 70 -5.13 -8.54 -0.89
N ALA A 71 -4.92 -9.10 0.31
CA ALA A 71 -5.93 -9.88 1.01
C ALA A 71 -7.12 -9.01 1.44
N ALA A 72 -6.87 -7.77 1.85
CA ALA A 72 -7.92 -6.82 2.19
C ALA A 72 -8.74 -6.41 0.96
N ILE A 73 -8.08 -6.07 -0.16
CA ILE A 73 -8.74 -5.77 -1.43
C ILE A 73 -9.60 -6.96 -1.86
N ARG A 74 -9.04 -8.18 -1.86
CA ARG A 74 -9.77 -9.38 -2.26
C ARG A 74 -11.01 -9.63 -1.40
N SER A 75 -10.89 -9.46 -0.08
CA SER A 75 -11.95 -9.74 0.88
C SER A 75 -13.07 -8.70 0.87
N HIS A 76 -12.75 -7.43 0.62
CA HIS A 76 -13.70 -6.32 0.79
C HIS A 76 -14.12 -5.66 -0.52
N LEU A 77 -13.23 -5.61 -1.52
CA LEU A 77 -13.49 -5.01 -2.82
C LEU A 77 -13.74 -6.06 -3.91
N GLY A 78 -13.36 -7.31 -3.65
CA GLY A 78 -13.66 -8.48 -4.47
C GLY A 78 -12.44 -9.04 -5.21
N ILE A 79 -12.63 -10.19 -5.84
CA ILE A 79 -11.56 -10.93 -6.52
C ILE A 79 -11.03 -10.22 -7.76
N GLU A 80 -11.88 -9.50 -8.49
CA GLU A 80 -11.50 -8.84 -9.74
C GLU A 80 -10.50 -7.70 -9.53
N PRO A 81 -10.71 -6.73 -8.59
CA PRO A 81 -9.71 -5.70 -8.30
C PRO A 81 -8.34 -6.26 -7.88
N ALA A 82 -8.31 -7.27 -7.01
CA ALA A 82 -7.06 -7.91 -6.59
C ALA A 82 -6.33 -8.55 -7.79
N PHE A 83 -7.06 -9.28 -8.62
CA PHE A 83 -6.51 -9.89 -9.84
C PHE A 83 -5.98 -8.86 -10.85
N LEU A 84 -6.65 -7.72 -11.00
CA LEU A 84 -6.19 -6.65 -11.90
C LEU A 84 -4.85 -6.06 -11.44
N LEU A 85 -4.67 -5.84 -10.13
CA LEU A 85 -3.40 -5.40 -9.57
C LEU A 85 -2.29 -6.45 -9.79
N GLU A 86 -2.56 -7.72 -9.46
CA GLU A 86 -1.63 -8.84 -9.71
C GLU A 86 -1.17 -8.87 -11.18
N ARG A 87 -2.11 -8.68 -12.11
CA ARG A 87 -1.84 -8.63 -13.54
C ARG A 87 -0.94 -7.45 -13.90
N GLN A 88 -1.22 -6.25 -13.38
CA GLN A 88 -0.39 -5.06 -13.63
C GLN A 88 1.06 -5.24 -13.16
N PHE A 89 1.30 -5.81 -11.98
CA PHE A 89 2.66 -6.17 -11.54
C PHE A 89 3.33 -7.15 -12.53
N GLY A 90 2.58 -8.17 -12.98
CA GLY A 90 3.06 -9.16 -13.93
C GLY A 90 3.42 -8.56 -15.29
N ASP A 91 2.59 -7.64 -15.80
CA ASP A 91 2.76 -6.96 -17.08
C ASP A 91 3.96 -6.01 -17.05
N ILE A 92 4.11 -5.17 -16.03
CA ILE A 92 5.30 -4.30 -15.86
C ILE A 92 6.59 -5.13 -15.89
N ARG A 93 6.61 -6.25 -15.14
CA ARG A 93 7.79 -7.14 -15.12
C ARG A 93 8.07 -7.76 -16.49
N LYS A 94 7.03 -8.08 -17.25
CA LYS A 94 7.14 -8.62 -18.62
C LYS A 94 7.67 -7.55 -19.57
N ASP A 95 7.20 -6.32 -19.47
CA ASP A 95 7.61 -5.21 -20.33
C ASP A 95 9.06 -4.81 -20.07
N ILE A 96 9.48 -4.77 -18.80
CA ILE A 96 10.90 -4.61 -18.43
C ILE A 96 11.74 -5.77 -18.98
N LYS A 97 11.21 -7.00 -19.00
CA LYS A 97 11.93 -8.17 -19.53
C LYS A 97 12.10 -8.10 -21.06
N SER A 98 11.10 -7.60 -21.77
CA SER A 98 11.13 -7.47 -23.23
C SER A 98 11.89 -6.24 -23.72
N GLY A 99 12.23 -5.31 -22.83
CA GLY A 99 12.89 -4.07 -23.20
C GLY A 99 11.93 -3.06 -23.83
N ALA A 100 10.68 -3.00 -23.34
CA ALA A 100 9.69 -2.05 -23.80
C ALA A 100 10.18 -0.59 -23.66
N PRO A 101 9.73 0.35 -24.50
CA PRO A 101 10.08 1.77 -24.36
C PRO A 101 9.87 2.30 -22.94
N GLU A 102 10.79 3.13 -22.45
CA GLU A 102 10.75 3.65 -21.06
C GLU A 102 9.43 4.35 -20.73
N ASN A 103 8.85 5.08 -21.68
CA ASN A 103 7.58 5.78 -21.50
C ASN A 103 6.39 4.81 -21.33
N GLU A 104 6.44 3.62 -21.96
CA GLU A 104 5.41 2.60 -21.80
C GLU A 104 5.50 1.98 -20.40
N VAL A 105 6.72 1.65 -19.94
CA VAL A 105 6.93 1.12 -18.58
C VAL A 105 6.56 2.16 -17.53
N ALA A 106 6.92 3.43 -17.72
CA ALA A 106 6.54 4.52 -16.82
C ALA A 106 5.01 4.67 -16.72
N THR A 107 4.31 4.61 -17.86
CA THR A 107 2.84 4.69 -17.90
C THR A 107 2.20 3.54 -17.12
N ALA A 108 2.66 2.31 -17.34
CA ALA A 108 2.14 1.14 -16.62
C ALA A 108 2.40 1.22 -15.10
N VAL A 109 3.57 1.74 -14.70
CA VAL A 109 3.89 2.00 -13.28
C VAL A 109 2.95 3.06 -12.70
N ASP A 110 2.73 4.18 -13.38
CA ASP A 110 1.84 5.24 -12.90
C ASP A 110 0.38 4.78 -12.80
N GLU A 111 -0.11 3.96 -13.73
CA GLU A 111 -1.43 3.34 -13.66
C GLU A 111 -1.57 2.42 -12.43
N LEU A 112 -0.55 1.63 -12.12
CA LEU A 112 -0.54 0.78 -10.94
C LEU A 112 -0.49 1.62 -9.65
N LYS A 113 0.32 2.69 -9.61
CA LYS A 113 0.38 3.62 -8.47
C LYS A 113 -0.99 4.24 -8.19
N GLN A 114 -1.67 4.71 -9.24
CA GLN A 114 -3.00 5.30 -9.11
C GLN A 114 -4.02 4.28 -8.59
N ALA A 115 -4.01 3.05 -9.11
CA ALA A 115 -4.90 1.99 -8.65
C ALA A 115 -4.67 1.64 -7.17
N LEU A 116 -3.41 1.60 -6.71
CA LEU A 116 -3.08 1.36 -5.29
C LEU A 116 -3.65 2.45 -4.38
N VAL A 117 -3.47 3.72 -4.76
CA VAL A 117 -4.03 4.87 -4.02
C VAL A 117 -5.55 4.80 -3.94
N ASP A 118 -6.20 4.49 -5.06
CA ASP A 118 -7.66 4.43 -5.11
C ASP A 118 -8.22 3.27 -4.29
N HIS A 119 -7.58 2.09 -4.33
CA HIS A 119 -8.00 0.96 -3.50
C HIS A 119 -7.71 1.18 -2.02
N ALA A 120 -6.60 1.83 -1.64
CA ALA A 120 -6.36 2.23 -0.25
C ALA A 120 -7.47 3.15 0.27
N LYS A 121 -7.88 4.15 -0.52
CA LYS A 121 -9.01 5.02 -0.17
C LYS A 121 -10.31 4.22 -0.02
N GLN A 122 -10.61 3.32 -0.94
CA GLN A 122 -11.82 2.49 -0.88
C GLN A 122 -11.85 1.61 0.37
N LEU A 123 -10.71 1.02 0.77
CA LEU A 123 -10.62 0.25 2.01
C LEU A 123 -10.85 1.12 3.24
N ASN A 124 -10.24 2.31 3.27
CA ASN A 124 -10.42 3.29 4.35
C ASN A 124 -11.88 3.77 4.45
N GLU A 125 -12.51 4.10 3.32
CA GLU A 125 -13.92 4.51 3.25
C GLU A 125 -14.88 3.39 3.67
N ALA A 126 -14.54 2.14 3.35
CA ALA A 126 -15.26 0.96 3.81
C ALA A 126 -15.01 0.63 5.30
N GLY A 127 -14.13 1.37 5.97
CA GLY A 127 -13.78 1.18 7.38
C GLY A 127 -13.11 -0.17 7.62
N VAL A 128 -12.36 -0.69 6.64
CA VAL A 128 -11.64 -1.96 6.75
C VAL A 128 -10.45 -1.78 7.69
N PRO A 129 -10.46 -2.38 8.88
CA PRO A 129 -9.34 -2.24 9.80
C PRO A 129 -8.12 -3.04 9.31
N ARG A 130 -6.92 -2.46 9.33
CA ARG A 130 -5.68 -3.22 9.10
C ARG A 130 -5.36 -4.15 10.25
N SER A 131 -5.76 -3.82 11.48
CA SER A 131 -5.49 -4.64 12.67
C SER A 131 -6.04 -6.08 12.57
N VAL A 132 -7.07 -6.32 11.75
CA VAL A 132 -7.59 -7.67 11.46
C VAL A 132 -6.65 -8.48 10.56
N TYR A 133 -5.80 -7.80 9.81
CA TYR A 133 -4.83 -8.39 8.90
C TYR A 133 -3.42 -8.50 9.50
N GLU A 134 -3.17 -7.88 10.65
CA GLU A 134 -1.93 -8.08 11.38
C GLU A 134 -1.83 -9.54 11.85
N VAL A 135 -0.82 -10.25 11.34
CA VAL A 135 -0.45 -11.55 11.91
C VAL A 135 0.32 -11.22 13.18
N ASN A 136 -0.16 -11.65 14.36
CA ASN A 136 0.53 -11.53 15.64
C ASN A 136 2.03 -11.80 15.45
N GLN A 137 2.85 -10.75 15.42
CA GLN A 137 4.30 -10.86 15.30
C GLN A 137 4.94 -11.16 16.65
#